data_AF-A0A2W6ZUP4-F1
#
_entry.id   AF-A0A2W6ZUP4-F1
#
_cell.length_a   1.000
_cell.length_b   1.000
_cell.length_c   1.000
_cell.angle_alpha   90.00
_cell.angle_beta   90.00
_cell.angle_gamma   90.00
#
_symmetry.space_group_name_H-M   'P 1'
#
loop_
_entity.id
_entity.type
_entity.pdbx_description
1 polymer ?
#
loop_
_entity_poly.entity_id
_entity_poly.type
_entity_poly.pdbx_seq_one_letter_code
_entity_poly.pdbx_strand_id
1 'polypeptide(L)'
;MDNHSQGNEDNLLIDRIHALSMALRSSPNLASMVRSSTNPQQIVDIAQSLNIEISIQLLRKFSSQLSAPYWPWENQNSEMRRKFFED
;
A
#
# COMPACT_ATOMS: atom_id res chain seq x y z
N MET A 1 -8.84 -9.20 -30.04
CA MET A 1 -9.90 -8.72 -29.13
C MET A 1 -9.52 -9.27 -27.77
N ASP A 2 -8.68 -8.56 -27.03
CA ASP A 2 -8.02 -9.11 -25.85
C ASP A 2 -7.96 -8.01 -24.78
N ASN A 3 -9.13 -7.52 -24.39
CA ASN A 3 -9.28 -6.44 -23.40
C ASN A 3 -9.83 -6.94 -22.06
N HIS A 4 -9.93 -8.26 -21.86
CA HIS A 4 -10.56 -8.87 -20.68
C HIS A 4 -9.57 -9.32 -19.60
N SER A 5 -8.29 -9.57 -19.94
CA SER A 5 -7.32 -10.07 -18.97
C SER A 5 -6.85 -8.99 -17.98
N GLN A 6 -6.63 -7.77 -18.48
CA GLN A 6 -6.05 -6.68 -17.69
C GLN A 6 -6.97 -6.22 -16.54
N GLY A 7 -8.29 -6.23 -16.75
CA GLY A 7 -9.25 -5.84 -15.72
C GLY A 7 -9.34 -6.81 -14.54
N ASN A 8 -9.04 -8.09 -14.74
CA ASN A 8 -9.10 -9.09 -13.68
C ASN A 8 -7.86 -9.03 -12.77
N GLU A 9 -6.70 -8.74 -13.35
CA GLU A 9 -5.45 -8.55 -12.60
C GLU A 9 -5.51 -7.29 -11.74
N ASP A 10 -5.98 -6.17 -12.29
CA ASP A 10 -6.15 -4.93 -11.53
C ASP A 10 -7.13 -5.08 -10.35
N ASN A 11 -8.18 -5.89 -10.51
CA ASN A 11 -9.13 -6.21 -9.45
C ASN A 11 -8.51 -7.06 -8.33
N LEU A 12 -7.67 -8.04 -8.67
CA LEU A 12 -6.97 -8.84 -7.66
C LEU A 12 -5.95 -7.98 -6.89
N LEU A 13 -5.30 -7.06 -7.60
CA LEU A 13 -4.29 -6.15 -7.07
C LEU A 13 -4.90 -5.12 -6.11
N ILE A 14 -6.05 -4.52 -6.45
CA ILE A 14 -6.75 -3.61 -5.53
C ILE A 14 -7.30 -4.35 -4.31
N ASP A 15 -7.76 -5.60 -4.46
CA ASP A 15 -8.24 -6.41 -3.35
C ASP A 15 -7.15 -6.65 -2.29
N ARG A 16 -5.91 -6.93 -2.72
CA ARG A 16 -4.74 -7.06 -1.82
C ARG A 16 -4.47 -5.78 -1.02
N ILE A 17 -4.57 -4.61 -1.66
CA ILE A 17 -4.39 -3.30 -0.99
C ILE A 17 -5.53 -3.02 -0.02
N HIS A 18 -6.76 -3.39 -0.37
CA HIS A 18 -7.92 -3.30 0.52
C HIS A 18 -7.78 -4.24 1.72
N ALA A 19 -7.38 -5.50 1.51
CA ALA A 19 -7.14 -6.46 2.58
C ALA A 19 -6.11 -5.93 3.58
N LEU A 20 -4.99 -5.36 3.08
CA LEU A 20 -3.99 -4.71 3.93
C LEU A 20 -4.62 -3.56 4.70
N SER A 21 -5.36 -2.67 4.03
CA SER A 21 -6.02 -1.53 4.67
C SER A 21 -7.00 -1.95 5.76
N MET A 22 -7.75 -3.04 5.56
CA MET A 22 -8.64 -3.62 6.57
C MET A 22 -7.86 -4.18 7.75
N ALA A 23 -6.76 -4.90 7.51
CA ALA A 23 -5.90 -5.43 8.56
C ALA A 23 -5.28 -4.30 9.42
N LEU A 24 -4.81 -3.23 8.78
CA LEU A 24 -4.28 -2.04 9.45
C LEU A 24 -5.37 -1.34 10.27
N ARG A 25 -6.57 -1.21 9.72
CA ARG A 25 -7.72 -0.63 10.44
C ARG A 25 -8.12 -1.47 11.66
N SER A 26 -8.02 -2.79 11.56
CA SER A 26 -8.34 -3.70 12.65
C SER A 26 -7.25 -3.80 13.71
N SER A 27 -6.01 -3.42 13.39
CA SER A 27 -4.84 -3.60 14.25
C SER A 27 -4.04 -2.29 14.42
N PRO A 28 -4.25 -1.54 15.51
CA PRO A 28 -3.57 -0.26 15.73
C PRO A 28 -2.03 -0.39 15.82
N ASN A 29 -1.52 -1.54 16.26
CA ASN A 29 -0.08 -1.83 16.23
C ASN A 29 0.46 -1.88 14.79
N LEU A 30 -0.20 -2.60 13.89
CA LEU A 30 0.21 -2.69 12.48
C LEU A 30 0.09 -1.34 11.79
N ALA A 31 -1.00 -0.60 12.04
CA ALA A 31 -1.15 0.77 11.57
C ALA A 31 -0.01 1.69 12.05
N SER A 32 0.43 1.54 13.30
CA SER A 32 1.56 2.30 13.84
C SER A 32 2.88 1.90 13.16
N MET A 33 3.11 0.61 12.91
CA MET A 33 4.30 0.14 12.18
C MET A 33 4.35 0.69 10.74
N VAL A 34 3.23 0.67 10.03
CA VAL A 34 3.13 1.24 8.67
C VAL A 34 3.35 2.76 8.71
N ARG A 35 2.78 3.45 9.69
CA ARG A 35 2.96 4.90 9.86
C ARG A 35 4.41 5.28 10.16
N SER A 36 5.12 4.46 10.92
CA SER A 36 6.54 4.64 11.22
C SER A 36 7.48 4.12 10.13
N SER A 37 6.94 3.53 9.05
CA SER A 37 7.77 3.05 7.95
C SER A 37 8.39 4.22 7.19
N THR A 38 9.68 4.12 6.89
CA THR A 38 10.46 5.14 6.18
C THR A 38 10.67 4.80 4.70
N ASN A 39 10.43 3.54 4.32
CA ASN A 39 10.51 3.07 2.94
C ASN A 39 9.35 2.12 2.62
N PRO A 40 9.01 1.95 1.32
CA PRO A 40 7.89 1.11 0.89
C PRO A 40 8.14 -0.37 1.12
N GLN A 41 9.40 -0.80 1.17
CA GLN A 41 9.76 -2.20 1.42
C GLN A 41 9.30 -2.65 2.81
N GLN A 42 9.42 -1.80 3.84
CA GLN A 42 8.89 -2.10 5.18
C GLN A 42 7.38 -2.37 5.17
N ILE A 43 6.63 -1.63 4.36
CA ILE A 43 5.18 -1.84 4.22
C ILE A 43 4.90 -3.18 3.51
N VAL A 44 5.69 -3.51 2.49
CA VAL A 44 5.61 -4.80 1.81
C VAL A 44 5.91 -5.95 2.77
N ASP A 45 6.96 -5.85 3.59
CA ASP A 45 7.30 -6.84 4.61
C ASP A 45 6.17 -7.04 5.65
N ILE A 46 5.53 -5.95 6.09
CA ILE A 46 4.36 -6.01 6.99
C ILE A 46 3.21 -6.75 6.29
N ALA A 47 2.94 -6.45 5.04
CA ALA A 47 1.89 -7.11 4.27
C ALA A 47 2.18 -8.60 4.06
N GLN A 48 3.43 -8.95 3.72
CA GLN A 48 3.89 -10.33 3.58
C GLN A 48 3.75 -11.11 4.89
N SER A 49 4.03 -10.47 6.03
CA SER A 49 3.81 -11.06 7.36
C SER A 49 2.34 -11.39 7.63
N LEU A 50 1.41 -10.75 6.91
CA LEU A 50 -0.04 -11.01 6.97
C LEU A 50 -0.51 -11.97 5.87
N ASN A 51 0.41 -12.63 5.14
CA ASN A 51 0.12 -13.41 3.93
C ASN A 51 -0.54 -12.58 2.81
N ILE A 52 -0.32 -11.26 2.79
CA ILE A 52 -0.83 -10.36 1.75
C ILE A 52 0.32 -10.03 0.80
N GLU A 53 0.28 -10.60 -0.39
CA GLU A 53 1.29 -10.37 -1.42
C GLU A 53 1.07 -9.03 -2.13
N ILE A 54 1.83 -8.00 -1.76
CA ILE A 54 1.87 -6.73 -2.49
C ILE A 54 3.29 -6.39 -2.94
N SER A 55 3.38 -5.59 -3.99
CA SER A 55 4.66 -5.08 -4.51
C SER A 55 4.76 -3.57 -4.30
N ILE A 56 5.97 -3.04 -4.27
CA ILE A 56 6.21 -1.58 -4.18
C ILE A 56 5.52 -0.84 -5.33
N GLN A 57 5.57 -1.39 -6.54
CA GLN A 57 4.90 -0.81 -7.72
C GLN A 57 3.38 -0.72 -7.53
N LEU A 58 2.79 -1.75 -6.92
CA LEU A 58 1.38 -1.77 -6.61
C LEU A 58 1.03 -0.71 -5.57
N LEU A 59 1.80 -0.65 -4.49
CA LEU A 59 1.64 0.33 -3.44
C LEU A 59 1.75 1.76 -4.01
N ARG A 60 2.72 2.01 -4.89
CA ARG A 60 2.89 3.30 -5.59
C ARG A 60 1.69 3.62 -6.48
N LYS A 61 1.17 2.64 -7.24
CA LYS A 61 0.00 2.79 -8.12
C LYS A 61 -1.25 3.20 -7.34
N PHE A 62 -1.48 2.59 -6.19
CA PHE A 62 -2.65 2.86 -5.35
C PHE A 62 -2.39 3.91 -4.25
N SER A 63 -1.16 4.39 -4.08
CA SER A 63 -0.79 5.39 -3.05
C SER A 63 -1.61 6.67 -3.11
N SER A 64 -2.10 7.06 -4.29
CA SER A 64 -3.00 8.21 -4.47
C SER A 64 -4.41 7.97 -3.96
N GLN A 65 -4.87 6.72 -3.94
CA GLN A 65 -6.19 6.32 -3.43
C GLN A 65 -6.13 6.05 -1.91
N LEU A 66 -4.95 5.75 -1.40
CA LEU A 66 -4.66 5.48 0.00
C LEU A 66 -4.56 6.79 0.80
N SER A 67 -5.70 7.28 1.29
CA SER A 67 -5.83 8.51 2.09
C SER A 67 -6.07 8.26 3.59
N ALA A 68 -5.72 7.06 4.07
CA ALA A 68 -5.89 6.72 5.48
C ALA A 68 -4.73 7.25 6.36
N PRO A 69 -5.00 7.64 7.62
CA PRO A 69 -4.03 8.35 8.48
C PRO A 69 -2.84 7.49 8.97
N TYR A 70 -2.85 6.20 8.67
CA TYR A 70 -1.74 5.29 8.94
C TYR A 70 -0.72 5.23 7.81
N TRP A 71 -1.01 5.80 6.63
CA TRP A 71 -0.02 5.88 5.56
C TRP A 71 0.98 7.01 5.82
N PRO A 72 2.29 6.75 5.73
CA PRO A 72 3.31 7.73 6.08
C PRO A 72 3.27 8.97 5.17
N TRP A 73 2.76 8.83 3.94
CA TRP A 73 2.63 9.93 2.98
C TRP A 73 1.30 10.72 3.06
N GLU A 74 0.32 10.31 3.88
CA GLU A 74 -1.01 10.95 3.89
C GLU A 74 -0.95 12.40 4.41
N ASN A 75 -0.14 12.65 5.44
CA ASN A 75 0.05 13.99 6.01
C ASN A 75 1.25 14.75 5.42
N GLN A 76 1.88 14.23 4.38
CA GLN A 76 3.11 14.80 3.84
C GLN A 76 2.90 15.39 2.45
N ASN A 77 3.64 16.46 2.15
CA ASN A 77 3.65 17.08 0.81
C ASN A 77 3.95 16.03 -0.27
N SER A 78 3.40 16.22 -1.48
CA SER A 78 3.60 15.34 -2.65
C SER A 78 5.07 14.98 -2.90
N GLU A 79 6.01 15.86 -2.53
CA GLU A 79 7.45 15.63 -2.59
C GLU A 79 7.94 14.52 -1.65
N MET A 80 7.43 14.43 -0.41
CA MET A 80 7.82 13.35 0.49
C MET A 80 7.25 12.00 0.04
N ARG A 81 6.01 11.98 -0.46
CA ARG A 81 5.47 10.77 -1.11
C ARG A 81 6.40 10.33 -2.25
N ARG A 82 6.85 11.29 -3.06
CA ARG A 82 7.75 11.00 -4.18
C ARG A 82 9.08 10.43 -3.70
N LYS A 83 9.72 11.06 -2.72
CA LYS A 83 10.95 10.58 -2.07
C LYS A 83 10.80 9.19 -1.47
N PHE A 84 9.67 8.92 -0.81
CA PHE A 84 9.35 7.62 -0.24
C PHE A 84 9.36 6.51 -1.31
N PHE A 85 8.93 6.79 -2.54
CA PHE A 85 8.93 5.81 -3.65
C PHE A 85 10.07 5.99 -4.67
N GLU A 86 11.01 6.92 -4.44
CA GLU A 86 12.17 7.19 -5.31
C GLU A 86 13.48 6.62 -4.76
N ASP A 87 13.51 6.19 -3.49
CA ASP A 87 14.66 5.53 -2.84
C ASP A 87 14.65 4.00 -3.05
#